data_AF-A0A2V9WZE6-F1
#
_entry.id   AF-A0A2V9WZE6-F1
#
_cell.length_a   1.000
_cell.length_b   1.000
_cell.length_c   1.000
_cell.angle_alpha   90.00
_cell.angle_beta   90.00
_cell.angle_gamma   90.00
#
_symmetry.space_group_name_H-M   'P 1'
#
loop_
_entity.id
_entity.type
_entity.pdbx_description
1 polymer ?
#
loop_
_entity_poly.entity_id
_entity_poly.type
_entity_poly.pdbx_seq_one_letter_code
_entity_poly.pdbx_strand_id
1 'polypeptide(L)'
;MTTPTRSTMRLILLLAVLLKMVTGSHQARAQTAAPQVKLSVHWEELTAADFREGIRRSQATCLLPFGILEKHGPHLPLGTDLLDVRYSALHGAEQEYAVVFPEYYFGQIAEAKHEPGTVAYSREMQLALLQETTDEMARNGCKKVIIVNGHGGNDSLLPFFAQTQLDKPHDYVVYIFDERTPSSGGPAKKTKIDMHAGESETSNMMISRPDTVHLDRAANESGADQHRQDLPEGLYTGIWWYARFPNHYSGEGSAATKELGEYQMKWWIDSVVKAIRAVKADDASLKLQNEFYEKSKHPLDTQP
;
A
#
# COMPACT_ATOMS: atom_id res chain seq x y z
N MET A 1 -6.48 65.53 -62.32
CA MET A 1 -5.97 66.10 -63.58
C MET A 1 -5.21 64.97 -64.27
N THR A 2 -5.79 64.32 -65.29
CA THR A 2 -5.61 64.59 -66.75
C THR A 2 -4.24 64.14 -67.30
N THR A 3 -4.09 63.31 -68.34
CA THR A 3 -5.01 62.38 -69.07
C THR A 3 -4.13 61.43 -69.95
N PRO A 4 -4.62 60.31 -70.53
CA PRO A 4 -3.77 59.27 -71.13
C PRO A 4 -3.67 59.25 -72.67
N THR A 5 -2.71 58.47 -73.19
CA THR A 5 -2.59 57.99 -74.60
C THR A 5 -2.19 56.51 -74.60
N ARG A 6 -2.91 55.58 -75.25
CA ARG A 6 -2.73 55.13 -76.67
C ARG A 6 -1.29 54.63 -76.95
N SER A 7 -1.00 53.48 -77.58
CA SER A 7 -1.78 52.42 -78.29
C SER A 7 -0.84 51.17 -78.51
N THR A 8 -1.16 49.98 -79.04
CA THR A 8 -2.33 49.42 -79.78
C THR A 8 -2.45 47.87 -79.61
N MET A 9 -3.40 47.27 -80.33
CA MET A 9 -3.78 45.85 -80.55
C MET A 9 -2.71 44.79 -80.94
N ARG A 10 -2.99 43.56 -80.46
CA ARG A 10 -3.04 42.24 -81.17
C ARG A 10 -1.83 41.29 -81.34
N LEU A 11 -2.19 40.02 -81.08
CA LEU A 11 -1.83 38.74 -81.75
C LEU A 11 -0.69 37.84 -81.21
N ILE A 12 -1.12 36.87 -80.39
CA ILE A 12 -0.84 35.42 -80.45
C ILE A 12 0.54 34.98 -81.00
N LEU A 13 1.32 34.33 -80.13
CA LEU A 13 1.98 33.07 -80.47
C LEU A 13 2.01 32.14 -79.25
N LEU A 14 1.70 30.86 -79.44
CA LEU A 14 1.83 29.85 -78.37
C LEU A 14 3.30 29.43 -78.25
N LEU A 15 3.80 29.34 -77.01
CA LEU A 15 4.94 28.48 -76.68
C LEU A 15 4.64 27.74 -75.37
N ALA A 16 4.58 26.41 -75.42
CA ALA A 16 4.30 25.59 -74.25
C ALA A 16 5.57 25.41 -73.40
N VAL A 17 5.52 25.82 -72.14
CA VAL A 17 6.58 25.57 -71.15
C VAL A 17 6.17 24.41 -70.26
N LEU A 18 7.00 23.36 -70.19
CA LEU A 18 6.77 22.20 -69.32
C LEU A 18 6.89 22.62 -67.85
N LEU A 19 5.75 22.68 -67.15
CA LEU A 19 5.72 22.80 -65.70
C LEU A 19 6.11 21.45 -65.06
N LYS A 20 7.39 21.28 -64.71
CA LYS A 20 7.83 20.15 -63.88
C LYS A 20 7.20 20.26 -62.49
N MET A 21 6.18 19.45 -62.20
CA MET A 21 5.73 19.23 -60.83
C MET A 21 6.87 18.59 -60.03
N VAL A 22 7.43 19.31 -59.07
CA VAL A 22 8.23 18.72 -58.01
C VAL A 22 7.24 18.16 -56.99
N THR A 23 6.94 16.86 -57.09
CA THR A 23 6.14 16.13 -56.12
C THR A 23 6.92 15.97 -54.82
N GLY A 24 6.88 17.00 -53.97
CA GLY A 24 7.44 16.97 -52.63
C GLY A 24 6.78 15.87 -51.81
N SER A 25 7.48 14.74 -51.65
CA SER A 25 7.02 13.61 -50.86
C SER A 25 7.08 13.96 -49.38
N HIS A 26 5.97 14.45 -48.83
CA HIS A 26 5.74 14.43 -47.39
C HIS A 26 5.66 12.98 -46.90
N GLN A 27 6.84 12.38 -46.68
CA GLN A 27 6.96 11.25 -45.78
C GLN A 27 6.52 11.73 -44.39
N ALA A 28 5.27 11.41 -44.04
CA ALA A 28 4.81 11.51 -42.68
C ALA A 28 5.75 10.64 -41.83
N ARG A 29 6.63 11.28 -41.05
CA ARG A 29 7.37 10.59 -40.00
C ARG A 29 6.33 10.07 -39.03
N ALA A 30 6.05 8.77 -39.13
CA ALA A 30 5.34 8.06 -38.08
C ALA A 30 6.12 8.31 -36.79
N GLN A 31 5.53 9.07 -35.88
CA GLN A 31 6.03 9.12 -34.51
C GLN A 31 5.80 7.73 -33.95
N THR A 32 6.84 6.88 -34.00
CA THR A 32 6.93 5.69 -33.19
C THR A 32 6.68 6.13 -31.76
N ALA A 33 5.52 5.78 -31.21
CA ALA A 33 5.22 6.08 -29.82
C ALA A 33 6.39 5.55 -28.98
N ALA A 34 6.98 6.42 -28.16
CA ALA A 34 8.04 5.98 -27.26
C ALA A 34 7.49 4.80 -26.45
N PRO A 35 8.26 3.71 -26.24
CA PRO A 35 7.77 2.54 -25.53
C PRO A 35 7.24 3.01 -24.17
N GLN A 36 5.95 2.77 -23.92
CA GLN A 36 5.26 3.33 -22.77
C GLN A 36 5.82 2.71 -21.50
N VAL A 37 6.79 3.39 -20.90
CA VAL A 37 7.51 2.93 -19.71
C VAL A 37 6.47 2.58 -18.64
N LYS A 38 6.54 1.36 -18.10
CA LYS A 38 5.70 0.94 -16.98
C LYS A 38 6.07 1.83 -15.79
N LEU A 39 5.23 2.83 -15.53
CA LEU A 39 5.34 3.71 -14.38
C LEU A 39 5.38 2.85 -13.10
N SER A 40 6.43 2.99 -12.30
CA SER A 40 6.58 2.19 -11.08
C SER A 40 5.49 2.49 -10.07
N VAL A 41 5.22 1.53 -9.20
CA VAL A 41 4.36 1.69 -8.01
C VAL A 41 5.17 2.12 -6.79
N HIS A 42 6.49 1.91 -6.80
CA HIS A 42 7.40 2.30 -5.73
C HIS A 42 7.56 3.84 -5.69
N TRP A 43 7.28 4.46 -4.55
CA TRP A 43 7.47 5.90 -4.35
C TRP A 43 8.93 6.32 -4.60
N GLU A 44 9.86 5.52 -4.08
CA GLU A 44 11.31 5.72 -4.08
C GLU A 44 11.97 5.58 -5.45
N GLU A 45 11.31 4.95 -6.43
CA GLU A 45 11.81 4.80 -7.80
C GLU A 45 11.32 5.90 -8.76
N LEU A 46 10.27 6.63 -8.38
CA LEU A 46 9.63 7.62 -9.25
C LEU A 46 10.42 8.92 -9.30
N THR A 47 10.78 9.39 -10.51
CA THR A 47 11.28 10.76 -10.65
C THR A 47 10.19 11.76 -10.26
N ALA A 48 10.58 13.00 -9.91
CA ALA A 48 9.59 14.03 -9.56
C ALA A 48 8.59 14.37 -10.70
N ALA A 49 8.87 13.97 -11.95
CA ALA A 49 7.91 14.06 -13.04
C ALA A 49 6.95 12.85 -13.06
N ASP A 50 7.50 11.64 -12.98
CA ASP A 50 6.78 10.37 -12.96
C ASP A 50 5.85 10.27 -11.73
N PHE A 51 6.29 10.76 -10.57
CA PHE A 51 5.51 10.80 -9.34
C PHE A 51 4.21 11.61 -9.50
N ARG A 52 4.23 12.74 -10.21
CA ARG A 52 3.01 13.52 -10.48
C ARG A 52 2.02 12.78 -11.37
N GLU A 53 2.53 12.05 -12.36
CA GLU A 53 1.70 11.16 -13.20
C GLU A 53 1.20 9.96 -12.38
N GLY A 54 1.98 9.48 -11.41
CA GLY A 54 1.59 8.44 -10.46
C GLY A 54 0.39 8.84 -9.62
N ILE A 55 0.48 9.96 -8.89
CA ILE A 55 -0.63 10.53 -8.11
C ILE A 55 -1.87 10.78 -8.98
N ARG A 56 -1.69 11.24 -10.22
CA ARG A 56 -2.81 11.44 -11.18
C ARG A 56 -3.45 10.11 -11.58
N ARG A 57 -2.63 9.10 -11.93
CA ARG A 57 -3.07 7.76 -12.38
C ARG A 57 -3.71 6.96 -11.25
N SER A 58 -3.26 7.15 -10.00
CA SER A 58 -3.83 6.50 -8.82
C SER A 58 -5.10 7.17 -8.28
N GLN A 59 -5.54 8.28 -8.89
CA GLN A 59 -6.66 9.09 -8.39
C GLN A 59 -6.41 9.55 -6.94
N ALA A 60 -5.19 10.03 -6.66
CA ALA A 60 -4.72 10.43 -5.33
C ALA A 60 -4.76 9.31 -4.26
N THR A 61 -4.88 8.04 -4.68
CA THR A 61 -4.84 6.87 -3.77
C THR A 61 -3.40 6.36 -3.63
N CYS A 62 -2.97 6.14 -2.39
CA CYS A 62 -1.63 5.65 -2.06
C CYS A 62 -1.69 4.60 -0.95
N LEU A 63 -0.75 3.65 -0.95
CA LEU A 63 -0.60 2.63 0.08
C LEU A 63 0.52 2.99 1.04
N LEU A 64 0.30 2.77 2.35
CA LEU A 64 1.32 2.68 3.37
C LEU A 64 1.36 1.23 3.89
N PRO A 65 2.28 0.38 3.40
CA PRO A 65 2.51 -0.94 3.99
C PRO A 65 3.05 -0.77 5.41
N PHE A 66 2.44 -1.44 6.38
CA PHE A 66 2.66 -1.17 7.80
C PHE A 66 2.97 -2.46 8.54
N GLY A 67 4.17 -2.57 9.08
CA GLY A 67 4.66 -3.72 9.84
C GLY A 67 5.68 -3.30 10.89
N ILE A 68 6.44 -4.25 11.41
CA ILE A 68 7.38 -4.01 12.51
C ILE A 68 8.67 -4.83 12.38
N LEU A 69 9.62 -4.59 13.28
CA LEU A 69 10.80 -5.43 13.46
C LEU A 69 10.66 -6.20 14.77
N GLU A 70 10.53 -7.53 14.68
CA GLU A 70 10.33 -8.44 15.81
C GLU A 70 10.70 -9.90 15.51
N LYS A 71 10.94 -10.69 16.55
CA LYS A 71 11.22 -12.12 16.43
C LYS A 71 10.02 -12.89 15.85
N HIS A 72 10.22 -13.56 14.72
CA HIS A 72 9.27 -14.53 14.18
C HIS A 72 9.81 -15.96 14.40
N GLY A 73 9.77 -16.43 15.65
CA GLY A 73 10.34 -17.71 16.04
C GLY A 73 11.84 -17.86 15.72
N PRO A 74 12.35 -19.10 15.54
CA PRO A 74 13.76 -19.38 15.24
C PRO A 74 14.13 -19.41 13.74
N HIS A 75 13.15 -19.28 12.84
CA HIS A 75 13.28 -19.64 11.41
C HIS A 75 12.95 -18.54 10.40
N LEU A 76 12.33 -17.43 10.82
CA LEU A 76 12.00 -16.29 9.96
C LEU A 76 12.84 -15.04 10.31
N PRO A 77 13.03 -14.10 9.36
CA PRO A 77 13.73 -12.85 9.63
C PRO A 77 12.91 -11.91 10.52
N LEU A 78 13.59 -10.95 11.14
CA LEU A 78 12.96 -9.96 12.03
C LEU A 78 11.92 -9.04 11.35
N GLY A 79 11.84 -9.01 10.02
CA GLY A 79 10.99 -8.06 9.27
C GLY A 79 9.77 -8.69 8.59
N THR A 80 9.41 -9.94 8.92
CA THR A 80 8.36 -10.70 8.20
C THR A 80 7.07 -9.91 7.97
N ASP A 81 6.51 -9.28 9.01
CA ASP A 81 5.29 -8.46 8.90
C ASP A 81 5.33 -7.46 7.73
N LEU A 82 6.41 -6.67 7.63
CA LEU A 82 6.52 -5.67 6.58
C LEU A 82 6.87 -6.32 5.23
N LEU A 83 7.70 -7.36 5.22
CA LEU A 83 8.12 -8.04 3.99
C LEU A 83 6.93 -8.67 3.26
N ASP A 84 6.05 -9.37 3.99
CA ASP A 84 4.83 -9.96 3.41
C ASP A 84 3.81 -8.89 3.02
N VAL A 85 3.47 -7.96 3.92
CA VAL A 85 2.44 -6.95 3.59
C VAL A 85 2.87 -5.99 2.49
N ARG A 86 4.17 -5.65 2.39
CA ARG A 86 4.70 -4.82 1.30
C ARG A 86 4.79 -5.60 0.00
N TYR A 87 5.11 -6.90 0.02
CA TYR A 87 4.99 -7.75 -1.17
C TYR A 87 3.55 -7.76 -1.70
N SER A 88 2.56 -7.95 -0.81
CA SER A 88 1.13 -7.93 -1.18
C SER A 88 0.67 -6.55 -1.67
N ALA A 89 1.09 -5.48 -1.00
CA ALA A 89 0.79 -4.09 -1.37
C ALA A 89 1.33 -3.73 -2.76
N LEU A 90 2.58 -4.07 -3.06
CA LEU A 90 3.23 -3.80 -4.34
C LEU A 90 2.54 -4.56 -5.48
N HIS A 91 2.37 -5.87 -5.38
CA HIS A 91 1.73 -6.68 -6.42
C HIS A 91 0.23 -6.37 -6.60
N GLY A 92 -0.44 -5.88 -5.55
CA GLY A 92 -1.80 -5.34 -5.65
C GLY A 92 -1.85 -4.00 -6.39
N ALA A 93 -0.94 -3.08 -6.03
CA ALA A 93 -0.78 -1.80 -6.72
C ALA A 93 -0.36 -1.97 -8.19
N GLU A 94 0.41 -3.00 -8.56
CA GLU A 94 0.74 -3.27 -9.97
C GLU A 94 -0.50 -3.55 -10.84
N GLN A 95 -1.50 -4.25 -10.27
CA GLN A 95 -2.75 -4.60 -10.94
C GLN A 95 -3.78 -3.48 -10.91
N GLU A 96 -3.77 -2.65 -9.86
CA GLU A 96 -4.70 -1.54 -9.68
C GLU A 96 -3.96 -0.26 -9.26
N TYR A 97 -3.29 0.37 -10.24
CA TYR A 97 -2.25 1.37 -10.02
C TYR A 97 -2.46 2.32 -8.83
N ALA A 98 -1.60 2.17 -7.82
CA ALA A 98 -1.45 3.05 -6.67
C ALA A 98 0.04 3.34 -6.44
N VAL A 99 0.37 4.45 -5.77
CA VAL A 99 1.74 4.70 -5.31
C VAL A 99 1.90 4.09 -3.92
N VAL A 100 2.93 3.28 -3.73
CA VAL A 100 3.24 2.55 -2.49
C VAL A 100 4.41 3.23 -1.80
N PHE A 101 4.19 3.65 -0.55
CA PHE A 101 5.21 4.28 0.29
C PHE A 101 6.39 3.31 0.57
N PRO A 102 7.60 3.83 0.86
CA PRO A 102 8.75 3.00 1.25
C PRO A 102 8.53 2.24 2.57
N GLU A 103 9.55 1.51 3.01
CA GLU A 103 9.49 0.67 4.21
C GLU A 103 9.18 1.47 5.50
N TYR A 104 8.11 1.09 6.21
CA TYR A 104 7.68 1.70 7.47
C TYR A 104 7.62 0.65 8.60
N TYR A 105 8.45 0.85 9.64
CA TYR A 105 8.64 -0.08 10.78
C TYR A 105 8.34 0.58 12.14
N PHE A 106 7.39 1.52 12.22
CA PHE A 106 7.16 2.35 13.42
C PHE A 106 5.75 2.16 14.01
N GLY A 107 5.34 0.90 14.17
CA GLY A 107 4.10 0.49 14.84
C GLY A 107 4.26 0.15 16.33
N GLN A 108 3.22 -0.47 16.90
CA GLN A 108 3.22 -1.01 18.25
C GLN A 108 3.94 -2.37 18.26
N ILE A 109 4.77 -2.63 19.28
CA ILE A 109 5.30 -3.96 19.64
C ILE A 109 5.90 -3.97 21.06
N ALA A 110 5.06 -3.70 22.07
CA ALA A 110 5.54 -3.63 23.45
C ALA A 110 5.84 -5.02 24.05
N GLU A 111 5.11 -6.05 23.61
CA GLU A 111 5.11 -7.43 24.09
C GLU A 111 6.36 -8.21 23.70
N ALA A 112 6.94 -7.96 22.52
CA ALA A 112 8.18 -8.62 22.07
C ALA A 112 9.46 -7.84 22.36
N LYS A 113 9.38 -6.73 23.13
CA LYS A 113 10.55 -5.87 23.45
C LYS A 113 11.67 -6.58 24.24
N HIS A 114 11.41 -7.76 24.76
CA HIS A 114 12.37 -8.62 25.45
C HIS A 114 13.16 -9.55 24.49
N GLU A 115 12.71 -9.72 23.25
CA GLU A 115 13.35 -10.56 22.25
C GLU A 115 14.48 -9.82 21.50
N PRO A 116 15.53 -10.54 21.07
CA PRO A 116 16.68 -9.92 20.40
C PRO A 116 16.31 -9.42 19.00
N GLY A 117 16.55 -8.13 18.75
CA GLY A 117 16.33 -7.50 17.45
C GLY A 117 14.97 -6.81 17.27
N THR A 118 14.05 -6.97 18.22
CA THR A 118 12.78 -6.22 18.23
C THR A 118 13.01 -4.72 18.40
N VAL A 119 12.39 -3.87 17.58
CA VAL A 119 12.55 -2.39 17.64
C VAL A 119 11.28 -1.70 18.14
N ALA A 120 11.11 -1.69 19.47
CA ALA A 120 9.94 -1.13 20.14
C ALA A 120 10.11 0.36 20.53
N TYR A 121 9.62 1.27 19.66
CA TYR A 121 9.52 2.71 19.89
C TYR A 121 8.56 3.08 21.05
N SER A 122 8.53 4.35 21.46
CA SER A 122 7.52 4.83 22.43
C SER A 122 6.18 5.10 21.73
N ARG A 123 5.06 4.97 22.45
CA ARG A 123 3.71 5.18 21.90
C ARG A 123 3.51 6.59 21.32
N GLU A 124 4.15 7.57 21.95
CA GLU A 124 4.13 8.97 21.56
C GLU A 124 4.86 9.17 20.22
N MET A 125 6.00 8.48 20.04
CA MET A 125 6.77 8.50 18.80
C MET A 125 6.09 7.72 17.67
N GLN A 126 5.44 6.58 17.96
CA GLN A 126 4.65 5.80 17.00
C GLN A 126 3.53 6.65 16.38
N LEU A 127 2.70 7.27 17.22
CA LEU A 127 1.56 8.08 16.78
C LEU A 127 2.02 9.38 16.10
N ALA A 128 3.01 10.07 16.65
CA ALA A 128 3.52 11.30 16.04
C ALA A 128 4.14 11.05 14.66
N LEU A 129 5.00 10.04 14.52
CA LEU A 129 5.63 9.71 13.24
C LEU A 129 4.61 9.22 12.21
N LEU A 130 3.58 8.48 12.61
CA LEU A 130 2.50 8.08 11.71
C LEU A 130 1.68 9.29 11.24
N GLN A 131 1.39 10.24 12.14
CA GLN A 131 0.67 11.45 11.79
C GLN A 131 1.47 12.31 10.80
N GLU A 132 2.74 12.60 11.09
CA GLU A 132 3.64 13.35 10.19
C GLU A 132 3.83 12.63 8.85
N THR A 133 3.87 11.28 8.84
CA THR A 133 3.97 10.49 7.61
C THR A 133 2.71 10.63 6.73
N THR A 134 1.51 10.54 7.32
CA THR A 134 0.27 10.72 6.55
C THR A 134 0.04 12.17 6.12
N ASP A 135 0.39 13.15 6.96
CA ASP A 135 0.35 14.57 6.61
C ASP A 135 1.34 14.88 5.46
N GLU A 136 2.55 14.31 5.46
CA GLU A 136 3.50 14.43 4.33
C GLU A 136 3.04 13.68 3.07
N MET A 137 2.47 12.47 3.18
CA MET A 137 1.89 11.77 2.03
C MET A 137 0.78 12.64 1.39
N ALA A 138 -0.08 13.24 2.20
CA ALA A 138 -1.14 14.12 1.75
C ALA A 138 -0.63 15.45 1.17
N ARG A 139 0.43 16.03 1.74
CA ARG A 139 1.10 17.24 1.20
C ARG A 139 1.69 16.99 -0.19
N ASN A 140 2.16 15.76 -0.46
CA ASN A 140 2.65 15.35 -1.77
C ASN A 140 1.54 14.80 -2.70
N GLY A 141 0.27 14.82 -2.27
CA GLY A 141 -0.90 14.61 -3.13
C GLY A 141 -1.69 13.31 -2.89
N CYS A 142 -1.30 12.47 -1.93
CA CYS A 142 -2.07 11.29 -1.54
C CYS A 142 -3.29 11.67 -0.69
N LYS A 143 -4.42 11.98 -1.33
CA LYS A 143 -5.66 12.37 -0.63
C LYS A 143 -6.48 11.18 -0.11
N LYS A 144 -6.10 9.96 -0.48
CA LYS A 144 -6.64 8.71 0.06
C LYS A 144 -5.48 7.80 0.46
N VAL A 145 -5.19 7.70 1.75
CA VAL A 145 -4.07 6.90 2.28
C VAL A 145 -4.62 5.60 2.85
N ILE A 146 -4.29 4.48 2.22
CA ILE A 146 -4.65 3.14 2.71
C ILE A 146 -3.46 2.59 3.49
N ILE A 147 -3.62 2.47 4.81
CA ILE A 147 -2.67 1.74 5.66
C ILE A 147 -2.98 0.25 5.50
N VAL A 148 -2.04 -0.51 4.95
CA VAL A 148 -2.15 -1.95 4.73
C VAL A 148 -1.38 -2.62 5.86
N ASN A 149 -2.08 -3.16 6.86
CA ASN A 149 -1.46 -3.70 8.07
C ASN A 149 -1.00 -5.16 7.89
N GLY A 150 0.24 -5.44 8.27
CA GLY A 150 0.82 -6.78 8.31
C GLY A 150 0.83 -7.43 9.70
N HIS A 151 0.76 -6.63 10.77
CA HIS A 151 1.14 -7.04 12.12
C HIS A 151 0.00 -6.95 13.15
N GLY A 152 -0.16 -7.98 13.98
CA GLY A 152 -1.29 -8.14 14.91
C GLY A 152 -1.35 -7.20 16.14
N GLY A 153 -0.21 -6.71 16.64
CA GLY A 153 -0.18 -5.72 17.72
C GLY A 153 -0.77 -4.36 17.31
N ASN A 154 -0.83 -4.09 16.01
CA ASN A 154 -1.40 -2.85 15.47
C ASN A 154 -2.94 -2.86 15.40
N ASP A 155 -3.60 -4.00 15.64
CA ASP A 155 -5.07 -4.16 15.55
C ASP A 155 -5.84 -3.21 16.50
N SER A 156 -5.17 -2.72 17.56
CA SER A 156 -5.68 -1.64 18.41
C SER A 156 -5.13 -0.25 18.04
N LEU A 157 -3.89 -0.16 17.54
CA LEU A 157 -3.22 1.10 17.22
C LEU A 157 -3.86 1.80 16.01
N LEU A 158 -4.06 1.05 14.92
CA LEU A 158 -4.46 1.63 13.64
C LEU A 158 -5.93 2.07 13.59
N PRO A 159 -6.91 1.31 14.13
CA PRO A 159 -8.28 1.79 14.26
C PRO A 159 -8.38 3.01 15.18
N PHE A 160 -7.59 3.06 16.26
CA PHE A 160 -7.50 4.25 17.11
C PHE A 160 -6.94 5.46 16.34
N PHE A 161 -5.80 5.30 15.65
CA PHE A 161 -5.19 6.35 14.84
C PHE A 161 -6.17 6.92 13.79
N ALA A 162 -6.88 6.05 13.07
CA ALA A 162 -7.88 6.43 12.08
C ALA A 162 -9.06 7.20 12.71
N GLN A 163 -9.56 6.77 13.88
CA GLN A 163 -10.60 7.50 14.61
C GLN A 163 -10.10 8.87 15.09
N THR A 164 -8.85 8.97 15.56
CA THR A 164 -8.25 10.24 16.01
C THR A 164 -7.97 11.24 14.88
N GLN A 165 -8.05 10.86 13.60
CA GLN A 165 -8.00 11.85 12.52
C GLN A 165 -9.13 12.89 12.66
N LEU A 166 -10.25 12.53 13.29
CA LEU A 166 -11.37 13.45 13.56
C LEU A 166 -11.08 14.52 14.63
N ASP A 167 -9.88 14.59 15.20
CA ASP A 167 -9.47 15.64 16.15
C ASP A 167 -9.21 16.99 15.46
N LYS A 168 -8.63 16.99 14.24
CA LYS A 168 -8.25 18.20 13.49
C LYS A 168 -8.68 18.13 12.01
N PRO A 169 -8.99 19.26 11.33
CA PRO A 169 -9.31 19.22 9.91
C PRO A 169 -8.17 18.70 9.02
N HIS A 170 -8.48 17.68 8.21
CA HIS A 170 -7.60 17.08 7.20
C HIS A 170 -8.21 17.17 5.80
N ASP A 171 -7.38 17.48 4.79
CA ASP A 171 -7.77 17.53 3.36
C ASP A 171 -7.64 16.18 2.63
N TYR A 172 -7.43 15.11 3.40
CA TYR A 172 -7.27 13.72 2.98
C TYR A 172 -8.01 12.77 3.94
N VAL A 173 -8.15 11.50 3.55
CA VAL A 173 -8.76 10.45 4.39
C VAL A 173 -7.78 9.29 4.58
N VAL A 174 -7.72 8.77 5.81
CA VAL A 174 -7.00 7.54 6.17
C VAL A 174 -7.97 6.36 6.19
N TYR A 175 -7.59 5.26 5.55
CA TYR A 175 -8.32 4.00 5.53
C TYR A 175 -7.42 2.91 6.11
N ILE A 176 -7.95 2.06 6.99
CA ILE A 176 -7.21 0.88 7.48
C ILE A 176 -7.71 -0.35 6.71
N PHE A 177 -6.79 -1.10 6.13
CA PHE A 177 -7.05 -2.41 5.55
C PHE A 177 -6.25 -3.47 6.30
N ASP A 178 -6.96 -4.43 6.88
CA ASP A 178 -6.43 -5.38 7.87
C ASP A 178 -6.86 -6.84 7.60
N GLU A 179 -7.20 -7.16 6.35
CA GLU A 179 -7.55 -8.52 5.93
C GLU A 179 -6.27 -9.29 5.55
N ARG A 180 -5.59 -9.85 6.56
CA ARG A 180 -4.27 -10.51 6.42
C ARG A 180 -4.32 -11.94 5.87
N THR A 181 -5.39 -12.69 6.16
CA THR A 181 -5.54 -14.11 5.73
C THR A 181 -6.97 -14.44 5.29
N PRO A 182 -7.15 -15.39 4.35
CA PRO A 182 -8.47 -15.81 3.91
C PRO A 182 -9.26 -16.52 5.01
N SER A 183 -10.51 -16.08 5.22
CA SER A 183 -11.46 -16.70 6.17
C SER A 183 -11.98 -18.08 5.73
N SER A 184 -11.80 -18.45 4.46
CA SER A 184 -12.19 -19.75 3.91
C SER A 184 -11.51 -20.05 2.57
N GLY A 185 -11.40 -21.33 2.23
CA GLY A 185 -10.76 -21.81 0.99
C GLY A 185 -9.26 -22.07 1.12
N GLY A 186 -8.66 -22.56 0.02
CA GLY A 186 -7.24 -22.86 -0.06
C GLY A 186 -6.85 -24.27 0.43
N PRO A 187 -5.53 -24.56 0.48
CA PRO A 187 -5.00 -25.76 1.11
C PRO A 187 -5.35 -25.80 2.60
N ALA A 188 -5.66 -26.99 3.12
CA ALA A 188 -5.99 -27.15 4.53
C ALA A 188 -4.74 -26.97 5.41
N LYS A 189 -4.80 -26.00 6.33
CA LYS A 189 -3.78 -25.85 7.40
C LYS A 189 -3.72 -27.12 8.25
N LYS A 190 -2.51 -27.55 8.59
CA LYS A 190 -2.23 -28.72 9.44
C LYS A 190 -2.30 -28.36 10.92
N THR A 191 -2.01 -27.10 11.24
CA THR A 191 -1.96 -26.55 12.60
C THR A 191 -3.33 -26.10 13.11
N LYS A 192 -3.45 -26.03 14.45
CA LYS A 192 -4.63 -25.47 15.14
C LYS A 192 -4.38 -24.11 15.79
N ILE A 193 -3.10 -23.83 16.11
CA ILE A 193 -2.63 -22.54 16.62
C ILE A 193 -1.68 -22.01 15.55
N ASP A 194 -1.96 -20.80 15.08
CA ASP A 194 -1.31 -20.16 13.94
C ASP A 194 -1.61 -18.66 14.05
N MET A 195 -1.08 -18.05 15.13
CA MET A 195 -1.28 -16.64 15.48
C MET A 195 -0.02 -15.79 15.32
N HIS A 196 1.17 -16.42 15.34
CA HIS A 196 2.45 -15.74 15.15
C HIS A 196 3.59 -16.71 14.81
N ALA A 197 4.41 -16.37 13.81
CA ALA A 197 5.47 -17.16 13.17
C ALA A 197 5.06 -18.59 12.75
N GLY A 198 3.75 -18.80 12.56
CA GLY A 198 3.13 -20.10 12.40
C GLY A 198 3.20 -20.66 10.97
N GLU A 199 2.28 -21.57 10.66
CA GLU A 199 2.14 -22.21 9.35
C GLU A 199 1.84 -21.19 8.24
N SER A 200 1.01 -20.17 8.49
CA SER A 200 0.62 -19.18 7.48
C SER A 200 1.75 -18.22 7.11
N GLU A 201 2.28 -17.45 8.07
CA GLU A 201 3.38 -16.49 7.84
C GLU A 201 4.64 -17.17 7.30
N THR A 202 4.97 -18.36 7.80
CA THR A 202 6.11 -19.12 7.26
C THR A 202 5.87 -19.53 5.80
N SER A 203 4.63 -19.88 5.44
CA SER A 203 4.26 -20.18 4.06
C SER A 203 4.29 -18.93 3.16
N ASN A 204 3.83 -17.78 3.65
CA ASN A 204 3.89 -16.50 2.95
C ASN A 204 5.33 -16.06 2.67
N MET A 205 6.20 -16.14 3.69
CA MET A 205 7.62 -15.84 3.61
C MET A 205 8.38 -16.75 2.63
N MET A 206 7.92 -17.99 2.41
CA MET A 206 8.45 -18.87 1.34
C MET A 206 8.11 -18.38 -0.08
N ILE A 207 7.25 -17.36 -0.23
CA ILE A 207 6.91 -16.70 -1.49
C ILE A 207 7.52 -15.30 -1.57
N SER A 208 7.37 -14.48 -0.52
CA SER A 208 7.80 -13.09 -0.52
C SER A 208 9.33 -12.95 -0.48
N ARG A 209 9.99 -13.71 0.42
CA ARG A 209 11.42 -13.66 0.72
C ARG A 209 12.01 -15.03 1.10
N PRO A 210 11.89 -16.06 0.24
CA PRO A 210 12.39 -17.41 0.52
C PRO A 210 13.90 -17.49 0.79
N ASP A 211 14.67 -16.48 0.35
CA ASP A 211 16.10 -16.33 0.64
C ASP A 211 16.41 -16.12 2.14
N THR A 212 15.42 -15.74 2.92
CA THR A 212 15.53 -15.44 4.36
C THR A 212 14.96 -16.52 5.28
N VAL A 213 14.31 -17.55 4.72
CA VAL A 213 13.60 -18.58 5.49
C VAL A 213 14.52 -19.75 5.83
N HIS A 214 14.54 -20.12 7.11
CA HIS A 214 15.38 -21.19 7.66
C HIS A 214 14.51 -22.31 8.26
N LEU A 215 13.75 -23.01 7.41
CA LEU A 215 12.84 -24.10 7.82
C LEU A 215 13.53 -25.20 8.66
N ASP A 216 14.84 -25.40 8.46
CA ASP A 216 15.69 -26.28 9.27
C ASP A 216 15.65 -25.97 10.78
N ARG A 217 15.26 -24.74 11.15
CA ARG A 217 15.22 -24.25 12.53
C ARG A 217 13.83 -24.19 13.12
N ALA A 218 12.76 -24.37 12.33
CA ALA A 218 11.39 -24.03 12.73
C ALA A 218 10.84 -24.86 13.92
N ALA A 219 11.48 -25.99 14.22
CA ALA A 219 11.18 -26.87 15.36
C ALA A 219 12.16 -26.70 16.55
N ASN A 220 13.09 -25.74 16.50
CA ASN A 220 14.06 -25.49 17.59
C ASN A 220 13.44 -24.81 18.82
N GLU A 221 12.31 -24.13 18.63
CA GLU A 221 11.48 -23.57 19.69
C GLU A 221 10.04 -24.08 19.53
N SER A 222 9.25 -24.05 20.60
CA SER A 222 7.81 -24.34 20.56
C SER A 222 7.01 -23.04 20.58
N GLY A 223 6.00 -22.94 19.71
CA GLY A 223 4.97 -21.88 19.76
C GLY A 223 3.73 -22.29 20.55
N ALA A 224 3.85 -23.23 21.50
CA ALA A 224 2.74 -23.67 22.34
C ALA A 224 2.44 -22.68 23.47
N ASP A 225 1.16 -22.52 23.80
CA ASP A 225 0.69 -21.71 24.92
C ASP A 225 1.16 -22.33 26.25
N GLN A 226 1.88 -21.55 27.05
CA GLN A 226 2.41 -21.97 28.35
C GLN A 226 1.40 -21.83 29.50
N HIS A 227 0.21 -21.28 29.24
CA HIS A 227 -0.89 -21.16 30.20
C HIS A 227 -0.50 -20.50 31.54
N ARG A 228 0.45 -19.55 31.54
CA ARG A 228 1.01 -18.93 32.77
C ARG A 228 0.08 -17.89 33.42
N GLN A 229 -1.13 -17.71 32.89
CA GLN A 229 -2.13 -16.78 33.36
C GLN A 229 -3.52 -17.38 33.11
N ASP A 230 -4.36 -17.33 34.14
CA ASP A 230 -5.78 -17.68 34.11
C ASP A 230 -6.57 -16.46 34.60
N LEU A 231 -7.42 -15.91 33.74
CA LEU A 231 -8.25 -14.73 33.99
C LEU A 231 -9.63 -14.94 33.33
N PRO A 232 -10.72 -14.44 33.94
CA PRO A 232 -12.05 -14.55 33.36
C PRO A 232 -12.17 -13.93 31.96
N GLU A 233 -13.04 -14.53 31.13
CA GLU A 233 -13.40 -13.98 29.83
C GLU A 233 -13.89 -12.52 29.95
N GLY A 234 -13.47 -11.67 29.02
CA GLY A 234 -13.74 -10.23 29.04
C GLY A 234 -12.78 -9.38 29.91
N LEU A 235 -11.90 -9.99 30.71
CA LEU A 235 -10.87 -9.26 31.47
C LEU A 235 -9.54 -9.18 30.70
N TYR A 236 -9.18 -7.99 30.22
CA TYR A 236 -7.95 -7.73 29.47
C TYR A 236 -6.79 -7.27 30.35
N THR A 237 -5.56 -7.66 30.01
CA THR A 237 -4.31 -7.12 30.58
C THR A 237 -3.19 -7.14 29.55
N GLY A 238 -2.42 -6.06 29.43
CA GLY A 238 -1.40 -5.91 28.37
C GLY A 238 -0.22 -6.89 28.43
N ILE A 239 -0.11 -7.71 29.48
CA ILE A 239 0.91 -8.77 29.60
C ILE A 239 0.46 -10.13 29.04
N TRP A 240 -0.80 -10.25 28.59
CA TRP A 240 -1.42 -11.54 28.23
C TRP A 240 -0.63 -12.32 27.18
N TRP A 241 -0.08 -11.63 26.17
CA TRP A 241 0.68 -12.27 25.10
C TRP A 241 1.94 -12.94 25.63
N TYR A 242 2.77 -12.19 26.37
CA TYR A 242 3.99 -12.70 27.02
C TYR A 242 3.69 -13.79 28.07
N ALA A 243 2.52 -13.75 28.73
CA ALA A 243 2.12 -14.81 29.65
C ALA A 243 1.85 -16.15 28.94
N ARG A 244 1.35 -16.12 27.70
CA ARG A 244 1.08 -17.32 26.89
C ARG A 244 2.30 -17.75 26.08
N PHE A 245 2.98 -16.79 25.44
CA PHE A 245 4.06 -16.98 24.46
C PHE A 245 5.32 -16.18 24.86
N PRO A 246 6.02 -16.53 25.96
CA PRO A 246 7.16 -15.74 26.47
C PRO A 246 8.46 -15.85 25.66
N ASN A 247 8.43 -16.61 24.56
CA ASN A 247 9.46 -16.66 23.53
C ASN A 247 9.01 -16.02 22.21
N HIS A 248 7.89 -15.26 22.24
CA HIS A 248 7.24 -14.60 21.11
C HIS A 248 7.07 -15.50 19.88
N TYR A 249 6.34 -16.61 20.04
CA TYR A 249 6.03 -17.58 18.99
C TYR A 249 4.68 -18.25 19.31
N SER A 250 3.76 -18.33 18.33
CA SER A 250 2.41 -18.88 18.51
C SER A 250 1.95 -19.68 17.28
N GLY A 251 2.57 -20.83 17.06
CA GLY A 251 2.24 -21.76 15.97
C GLY A 251 3.31 -22.83 15.72
N GLU A 252 3.25 -23.46 14.55
CA GLU A 252 4.24 -24.47 14.10
C GLU A 252 4.69 -24.15 12.66
N GLY A 253 5.69 -23.29 12.50
CA GLY A 253 6.23 -22.93 11.18
C GLY A 253 6.82 -24.10 10.38
N SER A 254 7.19 -25.20 11.05
CA SER A 254 7.61 -26.46 10.42
C SER A 254 6.49 -27.16 9.63
N ALA A 255 5.22 -26.78 9.86
CA ALA A 255 4.08 -27.27 9.10
C ALA A 255 3.92 -26.59 7.73
N ALA A 256 4.60 -25.47 7.48
CA ALA A 256 4.42 -24.59 6.32
C ALA A 256 4.53 -25.30 4.95
N THR A 257 3.91 -24.71 3.92
CA THR A 257 3.98 -25.20 2.54
C THR A 257 4.00 -24.06 1.53
N LYS A 258 4.74 -24.26 0.44
CA LYS A 258 4.72 -23.32 -0.69
C LYS A 258 3.32 -23.17 -1.30
N GLU A 259 2.52 -24.24 -1.32
CA GLU A 259 1.16 -24.23 -1.85
C GLU A 259 0.21 -23.33 -1.02
N LEU A 260 0.29 -23.39 0.32
CA LEU A 260 -0.47 -22.49 1.19
C LEU A 260 -0.04 -21.03 0.98
N GLY A 261 1.26 -20.76 0.86
CA GLY A 261 1.79 -19.42 0.62
C GLY A 261 1.38 -18.86 -0.74
N GLU A 262 1.46 -19.66 -1.81
CA GLU A 262 1.00 -19.27 -3.14
C GLU A 262 -0.49 -18.91 -3.13
N TYR A 263 -1.30 -19.64 -2.37
CA TYR A 263 -2.72 -19.33 -2.19
C TYR A 263 -2.95 -18.06 -1.35
N GLN A 264 -2.36 -17.97 -0.16
CA GLN A 264 -2.57 -16.88 0.80
C GLN A 264 -2.04 -15.55 0.25
N MET A 265 -0.82 -15.51 -0.30
CA MET A 265 -0.27 -14.29 -0.88
C MET A 265 -1.04 -13.84 -2.12
N LYS A 266 -1.48 -14.76 -2.99
CA LYS A 266 -2.34 -14.38 -4.12
C LYS A 266 -3.68 -13.82 -3.63
N TRP A 267 -4.29 -14.43 -2.61
CA TRP A 267 -5.53 -13.94 -2.03
C TRP A 267 -5.35 -12.54 -1.40
N TRP A 268 -4.23 -12.29 -0.69
CA TRP A 268 -3.96 -11.01 -0.04
C TRP A 268 -3.76 -9.90 -1.09
N ILE A 269 -3.03 -10.20 -2.17
CA ILE A 269 -2.89 -9.35 -3.36
C ILE A 269 -4.28 -9.05 -3.98
N ASP A 270 -5.11 -10.08 -4.20
CA ASP A 270 -6.46 -9.90 -4.74
C ASP A 270 -7.34 -9.02 -3.82
N SER A 271 -7.18 -9.10 -2.49
CA SER A 271 -7.90 -8.27 -1.53
C SER A 271 -7.36 -6.83 -1.44
N VAL A 272 -6.04 -6.61 -1.55
CA VAL A 272 -5.47 -5.27 -1.73
C VAL A 272 -6.03 -4.61 -3.00
N VAL A 273 -6.14 -5.35 -4.10
CA VAL A 273 -6.78 -4.85 -5.35
C VAL A 273 -8.24 -4.42 -5.12
N LYS A 274 -9.01 -5.17 -4.32
CA LYS A 274 -10.39 -4.78 -3.94
C LYS A 274 -10.38 -3.50 -3.09
N ALA A 275 -9.48 -3.40 -2.11
CA ALA A 275 -9.36 -2.23 -1.23
C ALA A 275 -9.03 -0.95 -2.02
N ILE A 276 -8.06 -1.01 -2.94
CA ILE A 276 -7.73 0.14 -3.81
C ILE A 276 -8.93 0.54 -4.67
N ARG A 277 -9.69 -0.42 -5.22
CA ARG A 277 -10.90 -0.11 -6.03
C ARG A 277 -11.99 0.55 -5.20
N ALA A 278 -12.28 0.01 -4.01
CA ALA A 278 -13.28 0.57 -3.11
C ALA A 278 -12.91 2.01 -2.69
N VAL A 279 -11.66 2.22 -2.28
CA VAL A 279 -11.17 3.54 -1.87
C VAL A 279 -11.12 4.52 -3.04
N LYS A 280 -10.71 4.10 -4.25
CA LYS A 280 -10.82 4.95 -5.45
C LYS A 280 -12.26 5.41 -5.71
N ALA A 281 -13.23 4.50 -5.58
CA ALA A 281 -14.65 4.75 -5.82
C ALA A 281 -15.35 5.60 -4.73
N ASP A 282 -14.79 5.71 -3.52
CA ASP A 282 -15.35 6.50 -2.43
C ASP A 282 -15.23 8.03 -2.69
N ASP A 283 -16.35 8.69 -2.96
CA ASP A 283 -16.47 10.16 -3.03
C ASP A 283 -17.11 10.78 -1.77
N ALA A 284 -17.44 9.95 -0.77
CA ALA A 284 -18.24 10.31 0.38
C ALA A 284 -17.40 10.65 1.62
N SER A 285 -16.36 9.86 1.95
CA SER A 285 -15.69 9.99 3.26
C SER A 285 -15.11 11.38 3.51
N LEU A 286 -14.40 11.97 2.54
CA LEU A 286 -13.83 13.33 2.71
C LEU A 286 -14.92 14.41 2.84
N LYS A 287 -16.08 14.22 2.18
CA LYS A 287 -17.23 15.12 2.32
C LYS A 287 -17.84 15.01 3.72
N LEU A 288 -18.07 13.79 4.21
CA LEU A 288 -18.65 13.53 5.53
C LEU A 288 -17.72 13.98 6.66
N GLN A 289 -16.41 13.76 6.50
CA GLN A 289 -15.36 14.26 7.40
C GLN A 289 -15.38 15.80 7.49
N ASN A 290 -15.47 16.51 6.35
CA ASN A 290 -15.61 17.96 6.36
C ASN A 290 -16.95 18.44 6.95
N GLU A 291 -18.06 17.74 6.68
CA GLU A 291 -19.36 18.04 7.29
C GLU A 291 -19.33 17.87 8.82
N PHE A 292 -18.61 16.86 9.32
CA PHE A 292 -18.35 16.65 10.74
C PHE A 292 -17.53 17.82 11.35
N TYR A 293 -16.46 18.28 10.68
CA TYR A 293 -15.66 19.41 11.17
C TYR A 293 -16.41 20.74 11.20
N GLU A 294 -17.35 20.99 10.29
CA GLU A 294 -18.19 22.19 10.38
C GLU A 294 -19.24 22.06 11.49
N LYS A 295 -19.81 20.86 11.70
CA LYS A 295 -20.75 20.60 12.81
C LYS A 295 -20.08 20.64 14.19
N SER A 296 -18.84 20.19 14.34
CA SER A 296 -18.14 20.16 15.64
C SER A 296 -17.81 21.56 16.19
N LYS A 297 -17.77 22.59 15.33
CA LYS A 297 -17.70 24.01 15.73
C LYS A 297 -19.02 24.54 16.31
N HIS A 298 -20.13 23.88 15.98
CA HIS A 298 -21.51 24.31 16.27
C HIS A 298 -22.35 23.19 16.92
N PRO A 299 -21.90 22.55 18.02
CA PRO A 299 -22.54 21.36 18.61
C PRO A 299 -23.90 21.65 19.30
N LEU A 300 -24.33 22.91 19.35
CA LEU A 300 -25.67 23.30 19.81
C LEU A 300 -26.69 23.37 18.67
N ASP A 301 -26.23 23.40 17.41
CA ASP A 301 -27.07 23.49 16.21
C ASP A 301 -27.38 22.09 15.62
N THR A 302 -26.76 21.02 16.15
CA THR A 302 -27.03 19.64 15.75
C THR A 302 -28.38 19.18 16.32
N GLN A 303 -29.33 18.87 15.44
CA GLN A 303 -30.64 18.34 15.83
C GLN A 303 -30.53 16.88 16.32
N PRO A 304 -31.37 16.47 17.29
CA PRO A 304 -31.47 15.09 17.78
C PRO A 304 -32.22 14.15 16.83
#